data_AF-A0A969EGH2-F1
#
_entry.id   AF-A0A969EGH2-F1
#
_cell.length_a   1.000
_cell.length_b   1.000
_cell.length_c   1.000
_cell.angle_alpha   90.00
_cell.angle_beta   90.00
_cell.angle_gamma   90.00
#
_symmetry.space_group_name_H-M   'P 1'
#
loop_
_entity.id
_entity.type
_entity.pdbx_description
1 polymer ?
#
loop_
_entity_poly.entity_id
_entity_poly.type
_entity_poly.pdbx_seq_one_letter_code
_entity_poly.pdbx_strand_id
1 'polypeptide(L)'
;MRFILSSTIFCLTLTISYAQRLIPVYEEPLHELIFSNHLVRILDVQALAGDTSQLHVHNENYCYVALRGGSLWLDEAAGIRQVEMPDLFVGGIYNDPPQPLIHRFANCSSHPIRIFTVERLSEKPIHTLPLPINPDEEIILDNSFFRVIRIKSSEQKKVIEVALPTAVVSLNGSRIPGAKSKHDWLWMDKGKKLTVIASGNSIDVMCIQIK
;
A
#
# COMPACT_ATOMS: atom_id res chain seq x y z
N MET A 1 65.71 41.24 -2.52
CA MET A 1 64.45 40.87 -3.18
C MET A 1 63.90 39.62 -2.50
N ARG A 2 62.71 39.70 -1.87
CA ARG A 2 62.04 38.55 -1.26
C ARG A 2 60.94 38.07 -2.21
N PHE A 3 61.06 36.86 -2.75
CA PHE A 3 60.00 36.21 -3.52
C PHE A 3 59.13 35.39 -2.56
N ILE A 4 57.85 35.76 -2.44
CA ILE A 4 56.84 34.96 -1.75
C ILE A 4 56.19 34.09 -2.83
N LEU A 5 56.50 32.79 -2.87
CA LEU A 5 55.74 31.84 -3.68
C LEU A 5 54.40 31.58 -2.97
N SER A 6 53.31 32.12 -3.53
CA SER A 6 51.95 31.79 -3.14
C SER A 6 51.59 30.41 -3.66
N SER A 7 51.42 29.45 -2.75
CA SER A 7 51.02 28.08 -3.09
C SER A 7 49.50 28.01 -3.15
N THR A 8 48.92 28.11 -4.35
CA THR A 8 47.48 27.95 -4.57
C THR A 8 47.13 26.46 -4.44
N ILE A 9 46.57 26.05 -3.31
CA ILE A 9 46.01 24.71 -3.11
C ILE A 9 44.69 24.64 -3.91
N PHE A 10 44.72 23.96 -5.06
CA PHE A 10 43.54 23.63 -5.84
C PHE A 10 42.82 22.46 -5.16
N CYS A 11 41.82 22.76 -4.33
CA CYS A 11 40.99 21.75 -3.69
C CYS A 11 39.98 21.22 -4.72
N LEU A 12 40.33 20.11 -5.39
CA LEU A 12 39.46 19.41 -6.32
C LEU A 12 38.32 18.76 -5.53
N THR A 13 37.18 19.44 -5.40
CA THR A 13 35.97 18.86 -4.82
C THR A 13 35.41 17.81 -5.79
N LEU A 14 35.68 16.53 -5.54
CA LEU A 14 35.00 15.43 -6.21
C LEU A 14 33.51 15.50 -5.84
N THR A 15 32.69 16.00 -6.75
CA THR A 15 31.23 15.86 -6.65
C THR A 15 30.91 14.41 -6.97
N ILE A 16 30.75 13.57 -5.95
CA ILE A 16 30.22 12.22 -6.10
C ILE A 16 28.73 12.38 -6.41
N SER A 17 28.38 12.26 -7.68
CA SER A 17 26.98 12.14 -8.09
C SER A 17 26.46 10.79 -7.58
N TYR A 18 25.70 10.81 -6.49
CA TYR A 18 24.95 9.64 -6.04
C TYR A 18 23.83 9.37 -7.03
N ALA A 19 24.07 8.48 -7.99
CA ALA A 19 22.99 7.94 -8.81
C ALA A 19 22.01 7.22 -7.86
N GLN A 20 20.78 7.73 -7.77
CA GLN A 20 19.75 7.11 -6.93
C GLN A 20 19.43 5.73 -7.54
N ARG A 21 19.66 4.66 -6.76
CA ARG A 21 19.40 3.29 -7.20
C ARG A 21 17.89 3.08 -7.32
N LEU A 22 17.43 2.66 -8.50
CA LEU A 22 16.06 2.16 -8.67
C LEU A 22 15.95 0.80 -7.96
N ILE A 23 15.04 0.70 -7.00
CA ILE A 23 14.81 -0.51 -6.20
C ILE A 23 13.40 -1.06 -6.40
N PRO A 24 13.18 -2.37 -6.25
CA PRO A 24 11.82 -2.91 -6.16
C PRO A 24 11.07 -2.30 -4.98
N VAL A 25 9.77 -2.03 -5.12
CA VAL A 25 8.96 -1.41 -4.05
C VAL A 25 9.05 -2.11 -2.70
N TYR A 26 9.14 -3.44 -2.68
CA TYR A 26 9.20 -4.22 -1.44
C TYR A 26 10.56 -4.15 -0.72
N GLU A 27 11.56 -3.51 -1.33
CA GLU A 27 12.86 -3.18 -0.70
C GLU A 27 12.92 -1.71 -0.26
N GLU A 28 11.90 -0.91 -0.56
CA GLU A 28 11.87 0.52 -0.23
C GLU A 28 11.61 0.70 1.28
N PRO A 29 12.42 1.53 2.00
CA PRO A 29 12.34 1.61 3.46
C PRO A 29 11.00 2.05 4.06
N LEU A 30 10.21 2.85 3.35
CA LEU A 30 8.88 3.27 3.79
C LEU A 30 7.79 2.24 3.44
N HIS A 31 8.10 1.18 2.67
CA HIS A 31 7.20 0.09 2.28
C HIS A 31 7.56 -1.22 3.00
N GLU A 32 7.10 -1.38 4.25
CA GLU A 32 7.39 -2.59 5.03
C GLU A 32 6.71 -3.83 4.41
N LEU A 33 7.49 -4.79 3.91
CA LEU A 33 6.96 -6.09 3.45
C LEU A 33 6.48 -6.93 4.65
N ILE A 34 5.16 -6.93 4.87
CA ILE A 34 4.52 -7.58 6.03
C ILE A 34 4.02 -9.00 5.73
N PHE A 35 3.90 -9.36 4.45
CA PHE A 35 3.52 -10.70 4.01
C PHE A 35 3.85 -10.95 2.54
N SER A 36 4.19 -12.19 2.21
CA SER A 36 4.34 -12.64 0.83
C SER A 36 4.01 -14.13 0.72
N ASN A 37 3.35 -14.51 -0.38
CA ASN A 37 3.18 -15.88 -0.83
C ASN A 37 3.21 -15.92 -2.37
N HIS A 38 2.81 -17.03 -2.98
CA HIS A 38 2.79 -17.17 -4.44
C HIS A 38 1.71 -16.35 -5.17
N LEU A 39 0.74 -15.77 -4.45
CA LEU A 39 -0.35 -14.96 -5.01
C LEU A 39 -0.12 -13.47 -4.82
N VAL A 40 0.44 -13.07 -3.67
CA VAL A 40 0.51 -11.66 -3.27
C VAL A 40 1.79 -11.29 -2.54
N ARG A 41 2.11 -9.99 -2.58
CA ARG A 41 2.85 -9.28 -1.53
C ARG A 41 1.93 -8.28 -0.85
N ILE A 42 2.09 -8.08 0.44
CA ILE A 42 1.39 -7.06 1.20
C ILE A 42 2.43 -6.14 1.83
N LEU A 43 2.26 -4.85 1.62
CA LEU A 43 3.13 -3.78 2.09
C LEU A 43 2.34 -2.88 3.05
N ASP A 44 2.93 -2.56 4.21
CA ASP A 44 2.45 -1.47 5.07
C ASP A 44 3.34 -0.26 4.83
N VAL A 45 2.80 0.74 4.14
CA VAL A 45 3.52 1.96 3.80
C VAL A 45 3.29 2.99 4.88
N GLN A 46 4.36 3.46 5.52
CA GLN A 46 4.30 4.47 6.57
C GLN A 46 5.32 5.56 6.28
N ALA A 47 4.85 6.80 6.21
CA ALA A 47 5.72 7.97 6.03
C ALA A 47 5.32 9.04 7.04
N LEU A 48 6.28 9.49 7.85
CA LEU A 48 6.12 10.63 8.74
C LEU A 48 6.06 11.93 7.93
N ALA A 49 5.71 13.03 8.59
CA ALA A 49 5.69 14.34 7.95
C ALA A 49 7.07 14.70 7.40
N GLY A 50 7.16 15.02 6.10
CA GLY A 50 8.41 15.36 5.42
C GLY A 50 9.22 14.17 4.90
N ASP A 51 8.84 12.92 5.20
CA ASP A 51 9.51 11.75 4.66
C ASP A 51 9.37 11.69 3.13
N THR A 52 10.43 11.25 2.46
CA THR A 52 10.47 11.03 1.02
C THR A 52 10.95 9.63 0.73
N SER A 53 10.17 8.87 -0.02
CA SER A 53 10.53 7.53 -0.46
C SER A 53 11.70 7.56 -1.45
N GLN A 54 12.43 6.45 -1.54
CA GLN A 54 13.38 6.27 -2.63
C GLN A 54 12.64 6.07 -3.96
N LEU A 55 13.30 6.39 -5.08
CA LEU A 55 12.81 6.01 -6.40
C LEU A 55 12.71 4.49 -6.50
N HIS A 56 11.50 3.98 -6.74
CA HIS A 56 11.22 2.55 -6.74
C HIS A 56 10.31 2.16 -7.90
N VAL A 57 10.21 0.86 -8.14
CA VAL A 57 9.39 0.27 -9.21
C VAL A 57 8.38 -0.74 -8.68
N HIS A 58 7.14 -0.60 -9.15
CA HIS A 58 6.12 -1.64 -9.10
C HIS A 58 6.11 -2.37 -10.44
N ASN A 59 6.41 -3.67 -10.46
CA ASN A 59 6.29 -4.51 -11.66
C ASN A 59 4.94 -5.22 -11.76
N GLU A 60 4.18 -5.23 -10.67
CA GLU A 60 2.94 -5.98 -10.52
C GLU A 60 1.75 -5.04 -10.41
N ASN A 61 0.57 -5.50 -10.81
CA ASN A 61 -0.66 -4.79 -10.48
C ASN A 61 -0.86 -4.79 -8.96
N TYR A 62 -1.34 -3.67 -8.45
CA TYR A 62 -1.53 -3.50 -7.02
C TYR A 62 -2.81 -2.72 -6.73
N CYS A 63 -3.37 -2.98 -5.56
CA CYS A 63 -4.48 -2.24 -4.99
C CYS A 63 -4.08 -1.80 -3.59
N TYR A 64 -4.49 -0.60 -3.18
CA TYR A 64 -4.18 -0.08 -1.86
C TYR A 64 -5.37 0.62 -1.21
N VAL A 65 -5.29 0.76 0.11
CA VAL A 65 -6.21 1.53 0.95
C VAL A 65 -5.39 2.53 1.75
N ALA A 66 -5.69 3.82 1.62
CA ALA A 66 -5.10 4.87 2.45
C ALA A 66 -5.73 4.83 3.85
N LEU A 67 -5.24 4.00 4.76
CA LEU A 67 -5.74 3.94 6.15
C LEU A 67 -5.68 5.31 6.84
N ARG A 68 -4.67 6.10 6.49
CA ARG A 68 -4.58 7.52 6.76
C ARG A 68 -3.99 8.22 5.56
N GLY A 69 -4.80 9.02 4.89
CA GLY A 69 -4.44 9.83 3.73
C GLY A 69 -3.66 11.08 4.12
N GLY A 70 -3.39 11.94 3.13
CA GLY A 70 -2.64 13.18 3.29
C GLY A 70 -2.25 13.81 1.95
N SER A 71 -1.51 14.91 2.02
CA SER A 71 -0.94 15.59 0.88
C SER A 71 0.34 14.90 0.46
N LEU A 72 0.42 14.51 -0.81
CA LEU A 72 1.55 13.79 -1.39
C LEU A 72 2.13 14.59 -2.55
N TRP A 73 3.44 14.73 -2.58
CA TRP A 73 4.17 15.08 -3.80
C TRP A 73 4.56 13.79 -4.52
N LEU A 74 4.21 13.65 -5.79
CA LEU A 74 4.49 12.48 -6.63
C LEU A 74 5.42 12.87 -7.77
N ASP A 75 6.41 12.02 -8.02
CA ASP A 75 7.36 12.12 -9.12
C ASP A 75 7.37 10.79 -9.87
N GLU A 76 6.73 10.79 -11.03
CA GLU A 76 6.51 9.64 -11.89
C GLU A 76 6.74 10.03 -13.35
N ALA A 77 6.77 9.05 -14.26
CA ALA A 77 7.07 9.29 -15.68
C ALA A 77 6.11 10.29 -16.37
N ALA A 78 4.87 10.40 -15.89
CA ALA A 78 3.87 11.36 -16.38
C ALA A 78 4.15 12.81 -15.95
N GLY A 79 5.09 13.02 -15.04
CA GLY A 79 5.48 14.31 -14.50
C GLY A 79 5.31 14.41 -12.99
N ILE A 80 5.67 15.57 -12.47
CA ILE A 80 5.60 15.88 -11.04
C ILE A 80 4.24 16.51 -10.74
N ARG A 81 3.57 16.03 -9.69
CA ARG A 81 2.28 16.57 -9.23
C ARG A 81 2.14 16.48 -7.72
N GLN A 82 1.31 17.35 -7.15
CA GLN A 82 0.83 17.22 -5.78
C GLN A 82 -0.59 16.66 -5.81
N VAL A 83 -0.86 15.67 -4.96
CA VAL A 83 -2.17 15.03 -4.85
C VAL A 83 -2.64 15.05 -3.40
N GLU A 84 -3.93 15.28 -3.21
CA GLU A 84 -4.59 15.10 -1.92
C GLU A 84 -5.24 13.72 -1.90
N MET A 85 -4.80 12.87 -0.99
CA MET A 85 -5.34 11.53 -0.83
C MET A 85 -6.22 11.49 0.42
N PRO A 86 -7.54 11.28 0.31
CA PRO A 86 -8.41 11.16 1.47
C PRO A 86 -8.13 9.91 2.31
N ASP A 87 -8.54 9.96 3.58
CA ASP A 87 -8.65 8.75 4.40
C ASP A 87 -9.59 7.74 3.74
N LEU A 88 -9.21 6.47 3.83
CA LEU A 88 -9.89 5.31 3.26
C LEU A 88 -10.02 5.32 1.73
N PHE A 89 -9.26 6.17 1.05
CA PHE A 89 -9.18 6.16 -0.41
C PHE A 89 -8.66 4.81 -0.91
N VAL A 90 -9.31 4.27 -1.95
CA VAL A 90 -8.91 3.02 -2.62
C VAL A 90 -8.38 3.36 -4.01
N GLY A 91 -7.16 2.92 -4.29
CA GLY A 91 -6.48 3.16 -5.56
C GLY A 91 -5.57 2.00 -5.95
N GLY A 92 -4.92 2.10 -7.11
CA GLY A 92 -4.06 1.05 -7.62
C GLY A 92 -3.73 1.16 -9.11
N ILE A 93 -2.99 0.17 -9.61
CA ILE A 93 -2.66 -0.01 -11.03
C ILE A 93 -3.17 -1.38 -11.48
N TYR A 94 -3.84 -1.41 -12.64
CA TYR A 94 -4.66 -2.52 -13.10
C TYR A 94 -4.47 -2.81 -14.61
N ASN A 95 -3.23 -2.83 -15.07
CA ASN A 95 -2.91 -2.97 -16.50
C ASN A 95 -2.89 -4.44 -16.94
N ASP A 96 -3.35 -4.73 -18.17
CA ASP A 96 -3.23 -6.04 -18.81
C ASP A 96 -2.58 -5.88 -20.20
N PRO A 97 -1.31 -6.30 -20.40
CA PRO A 97 -0.40 -6.87 -19.40
C PRO A 97 0.07 -5.83 -18.35
N PRO A 98 0.58 -6.25 -17.18
CA PRO A 98 1.18 -5.36 -16.20
C PRO A 98 2.29 -4.50 -16.84
N GLN A 99 2.36 -3.23 -16.44
CA GLN A 99 3.39 -2.30 -16.88
C GLN A 99 4.12 -1.71 -15.67
N PRO A 100 5.47 -1.66 -15.69
CA PRO A 100 6.22 -1.10 -14.58
C PRO A 100 5.85 0.35 -14.29
N LEU A 101 5.49 0.66 -13.05
CA LEU A 101 5.36 2.03 -12.56
C LEU A 101 6.62 2.39 -11.77
N ILE A 102 7.39 3.33 -12.29
CA ILE A 102 8.54 3.92 -11.61
C ILE A 102 8.11 5.25 -11.02
N HIS A 103 8.21 5.37 -9.70
CA HIS A 103 7.87 6.62 -9.01
C HIS A 103 8.58 6.77 -7.67
N ARG A 104 8.45 7.96 -7.10
CA ARG A 104 8.65 8.23 -5.67
C ARG A 104 7.60 9.21 -5.21
N PHE A 105 7.34 9.21 -3.92
CA PHE A 105 6.50 10.19 -3.25
C PHE A 105 7.21 10.84 -2.06
N ALA A 106 6.74 12.03 -1.68
CA ALA A 106 7.01 12.66 -0.39
C ALA A 106 5.70 12.96 0.35
N ASN A 107 5.70 12.78 1.67
CA ASN A 107 4.59 13.18 2.53
C ASN A 107 4.69 14.69 2.84
N CYS A 108 3.80 15.48 2.24
CA CYS A 108 3.72 16.92 2.41
C CYS A 108 2.74 17.35 3.52
N SER A 109 2.03 16.41 4.14
CA SER A 109 1.19 16.69 5.30
C SER A 109 2.03 16.98 6.55
N SER A 110 1.40 17.67 7.52
CA SER A 110 1.95 17.86 8.86
C SER A 110 1.78 16.65 9.79
N HIS A 111 1.33 15.52 9.26
CA HIS A 111 1.03 14.30 10.01
C HIS A 111 1.47 13.05 9.23
N PRO A 112 1.66 11.89 9.89
CA PRO A 112 1.99 10.68 9.17
C PRO A 112 0.85 10.24 8.26
N ILE A 113 1.22 9.54 7.20
CA ILE A 113 0.31 8.80 6.32
C ILE A 113 0.53 7.30 6.50
N ARG A 114 -0.50 6.51 6.23
CA ARG A 114 -0.42 5.05 6.24
C ARG A 114 -1.23 4.46 5.10
N ILE A 115 -0.60 3.60 4.30
CA ILE A 115 -1.21 2.95 3.15
C ILE A 115 -1.03 1.44 3.27
N PHE A 116 -2.11 0.69 3.16
CA PHE A 116 -2.08 -0.77 3.11
C PHE A 116 -2.19 -1.22 1.65
N THR A 117 -1.12 -1.81 1.12
CA THR A 117 -0.99 -2.14 -0.30
C THR A 117 -0.91 -3.64 -0.49
N VAL A 118 -1.59 -4.16 -1.52
CA VAL A 118 -1.56 -5.56 -1.93
C VAL A 118 -1.16 -5.63 -3.40
N GLU A 119 0.00 -6.19 -3.68
CA GLU A 119 0.46 -6.50 -5.03
C GLU A 119 0.06 -7.93 -5.41
N ARG A 120 -0.43 -8.12 -6.63
CA ARG A 120 -0.83 -9.43 -7.17
C ARG A 120 0.29 -10.02 -8.01
N LEU A 121 0.89 -11.11 -7.55
CA LEU A 121 2.05 -11.78 -8.20
C LEU A 121 1.66 -12.85 -9.22
N SER A 122 0.45 -13.40 -9.12
CA SER A 122 0.00 -14.48 -10.01
C SER A 122 -0.62 -13.90 -11.28
N GLU A 123 -0.16 -14.32 -12.45
CA GLU A 123 -0.78 -14.00 -13.74
C GLU A 123 -2.10 -14.76 -13.97
N LYS A 124 -2.28 -15.91 -13.30
CA LYS A 124 -3.46 -16.76 -13.49
C LYS A 124 -4.71 -16.10 -12.91
N PRO A 125 -5.81 -15.97 -13.69
CA PRO A 125 -7.11 -15.60 -13.14
C PRO A 125 -7.52 -16.59 -12.06
N ILE A 126 -7.99 -16.08 -10.92
CA ILE A 126 -8.39 -16.86 -9.76
C ILE A 126 -9.89 -17.23 -9.84
N HIS A 127 -10.79 -16.42 -10.42
CA HIS A 127 -12.21 -16.83 -10.64
C HIS A 127 -12.95 -15.96 -11.67
N THR A 128 -13.93 -16.56 -12.39
CA THR A 128 -14.76 -15.89 -13.42
C THR A 128 -16.27 -15.89 -13.12
N LEU A 129 -16.71 -16.49 -12.01
CA LEU A 129 -18.12 -16.51 -11.63
C LEU A 129 -18.52 -15.26 -10.83
N PRO A 130 -19.79 -14.79 -10.93
CA PRO A 130 -20.27 -13.67 -10.14
C PRO A 130 -20.13 -13.99 -8.66
N LEU A 131 -19.47 -13.11 -7.92
CA LEU A 131 -19.37 -13.24 -6.48
C LEU A 131 -20.67 -12.75 -5.84
N PRO A 132 -21.24 -13.48 -4.87
CA PRO A 132 -22.40 -12.99 -4.14
C PRO A 132 -22.09 -11.65 -3.48
N ILE A 133 -23.11 -10.82 -3.31
CA ILE A 133 -23.06 -9.54 -2.61
C ILE A 133 -23.90 -9.71 -1.35
N ASN A 134 -23.29 -9.51 -0.18
CA ASN A 134 -24.07 -9.46 1.05
C ASN A 134 -24.65 -8.04 1.25
N PRO A 135 -25.85 -7.88 1.84
CA PRO A 135 -26.45 -6.56 2.05
C PRO A 135 -25.60 -5.58 2.88
N ASP A 136 -24.71 -6.11 3.73
CA ASP A 136 -23.83 -5.31 4.59
C ASP A 136 -22.46 -5.00 3.95
N GLU A 137 -22.29 -5.34 2.67
CA GLU A 137 -21.07 -5.14 1.90
C GLU A 137 -21.21 -3.94 0.95
N GLU A 138 -20.33 -2.96 1.12
CA GLU A 138 -20.15 -1.85 0.17
C GLU A 138 -19.01 -2.21 -0.78
N ILE A 139 -19.31 -2.38 -2.07
CA ILE A 139 -18.29 -2.58 -3.10
C ILE A 139 -17.68 -1.23 -3.46
N ILE A 140 -16.38 -1.07 -3.20
CA ILE A 140 -15.62 0.15 -3.52
C ILE A 140 -14.93 0.03 -4.89
N LEU A 141 -14.40 -1.16 -5.19
CA LEU A 141 -13.72 -1.46 -6.43
C LEU A 141 -14.05 -2.89 -6.85
N ASP A 142 -14.29 -3.12 -8.14
CA ASP A 142 -14.42 -4.46 -8.72
C ASP A 142 -13.90 -4.44 -10.16
N ASN A 143 -12.73 -5.03 -10.39
CA ASN A 143 -12.09 -5.11 -11.72
C ASN A 143 -11.56 -6.53 -11.97
N SER A 144 -10.79 -6.75 -13.03
CA SER A 144 -10.28 -8.09 -13.38
C SER A 144 -9.27 -8.67 -12.39
N PHE A 145 -8.65 -7.84 -11.55
CA PHE A 145 -7.55 -8.23 -10.66
C PHE A 145 -7.93 -8.22 -9.18
N PHE A 146 -8.78 -7.27 -8.78
CA PHE A 146 -9.12 -7.03 -7.39
C PHE A 146 -10.61 -6.77 -7.22
N ARG A 147 -11.13 -7.15 -6.05
CA ARG A 147 -12.39 -6.64 -5.52
C ARG A 147 -12.14 -6.09 -4.13
N VAL A 148 -12.55 -4.85 -3.89
CA VAL A 148 -12.43 -4.19 -2.60
C VAL A 148 -13.82 -3.97 -2.03
N ILE A 149 -14.04 -4.53 -0.85
CA ILE A 149 -15.31 -4.49 -0.13
C ILE A 149 -15.07 -3.89 1.24
N ARG A 150 -15.92 -2.94 1.64
CA ARG A 150 -15.99 -2.45 3.01
C ARG A 150 -17.19 -3.08 3.72
N ILE A 151 -16.95 -3.57 4.93
CA ILE A 151 -17.97 -4.16 5.77
C ILE A 151 -18.10 -3.29 7.01
N LYS A 152 -19.28 -2.65 7.15
CA LYS A 152 -19.68 -1.89 8.34
C LYS A 152 -20.77 -2.64 9.06
N SER A 153 -20.67 -2.73 10.38
CA SER A 153 -21.73 -3.33 11.18
C SER A 153 -21.78 -2.73 12.57
N SER A 154 -22.97 -2.59 13.14
CA SER A 154 -23.18 -2.28 14.55
C SER A 154 -23.15 -3.52 15.45
N GLU A 155 -22.99 -4.71 14.87
CA GLU A 155 -22.86 -5.96 15.62
C GLU A 155 -21.55 -5.97 16.42
N GLN A 156 -21.59 -6.55 17.62
CA GLN A 156 -20.40 -6.73 18.46
C GLN A 156 -19.44 -7.79 17.92
N LYS A 157 -19.97 -8.73 17.11
CA LYS A 157 -19.22 -9.82 16.52
C LYS A 157 -19.88 -10.19 15.19
N LYS A 158 -19.10 -10.20 14.11
CA LYS A 158 -19.55 -10.60 12.77
C LYS A 158 -18.68 -11.73 12.23
N VAL A 159 -19.29 -12.71 11.56
CA VAL A 159 -18.57 -13.75 10.83
C VAL A 159 -18.58 -13.39 9.35
N ILE A 160 -17.41 -13.27 8.75
CA ILE A 160 -17.19 -12.97 7.34
C ILE A 160 -16.67 -14.24 6.68
N GLU A 161 -17.32 -14.68 5.61
CA GLU A 161 -16.84 -15.79 4.78
C GLU A 161 -16.17 -15.22 3.53
N VAL A 162 -14.90 -15.58 3.30
CA VAL A 162 -14.16 -15.06 2.15
C VAL A 162 -14.27 -16.00 0.96
N ALA A 163 -14.94 -15.56 -0.11
CA ALA A 163 -15.13 -16.36 -1.33
C ALA A 163 -13.85 -16.48 -2.18
N LEU A 164 -12.87 -15.61 -1.94
CA LEU A 164 -11.59 -15.50 -2.63
C LEU A 164 -10.45 -15.36 -1.62
N PRO A 165 -9.19 -15.59 -2.04
CA PRO A 165 -8.04 -15.17 -1.25
C PRO A 165 -8.13 -13.67 -0.94
N THR A 166 -8.04 -13.29 0.34
CA THR A 166 -8.42 -11.95 0.81
C THR A 166 -7.44 -11.44 1.86
N ALA A 167 -6.99 -10.20 1.70
CA ALA A 167 -6.42 -9.43 2.80
C ALA A 167 -7.52 -8.63 3.49
N VAL A 168 -7.65 -8.78 4.81
CA VAL A 168 -8.62 -8.05 5.64
C VAL A 168 -7.85 -7.09 6.54
N VAL A 169 -8.21 -5.82 6.57
CA VAL A 169 -7.61 -4.80 7.44
C VAL A 169 -8.67 -4.04 8.23
N SER A 170 -8.39 -3.78 9.49
CA SER A 170 -9.27 -3.01 10.38
C SER A 170 -9.17 -1.51 10.12
N LEU A 171 -10.31 -0.82 10.05
CA LEU A 171 -10.37 0.62 9.79
C LEU A 171 -10.64 1.45 11.05
N ASN A 172 -11.24 0.85 12.07
CA ASN A 172 -11.60 1.52 13.32
C ASN A 172 -11.02 0.84 14.57
N GLY A 173 -10.01 0.00 14.39
CA GLY A 173 -9.40 -0.79 15.47
C GLY A 173 -10.21 -2.03 15.89
N SER A 174 -11.26 -2.40 15.14
CA SER A 174 -11.93 -3.70 15.28
C SER A 174 -10.90 -4.83 15.37
N ARG A 175 -11.10 -5.73 16.35
CA ARG A 175 -10.20 -6.83 16.60
C ARG A 175 -10.47 -7.97 15.62
N ILE A 176 -9.43 -8.35 14.89
CA ILE A 176 -9.39 -9.49 13.99
C ILE A 176 -8.58 -10.59 14.71
N PRO A 177 -9.19 -11.63 15.29
CA PRO A 177 -8.46 -12.72 15.93
C PRO A 177 -7.49 -13.39 14.96
N GLY A 178 -6.24 -13.52 15.36
CA GLY A 178 -5.16 -14.02 14.50
C GLY A 178 -4.49 -12.96 13.64
N ALA A 179 -4.98 -11.71 13.65
CA ALA A 179 -4.29 -10.61 13.00
C ALA A 179 -2.90 -10.39 13.58
N LYS A 180 -1.99 -9.94 12.72
CA LYS A 180 -0.66 -9.53 13.15
C LYS A 180 -0.79 -8.22 13.92
N SER A 181 -0.56 -8.27 15.22
CA SER A 181 -0.90 -7.22 16.20
C SER A 181 -0.31 -5.83 15.91
N LYS A 182 0.80 -5.75 15.17
CA LYS A 182 1.43 -4.47 14.80
C LYS A 182 0.62 -3.70 13.74
N HIS A 183 -0.25 -4.37 12.98
CA HIS A 183 -0.77 -3.81 11.73
C HIS A 183 -2.28 -3.99 11.52
N ASP A 184 -3.00 -4.65 12.44
CA ASP A 184 -4.46 -4.85 12.43
C ASP A 184 -5.03 -5.45 11.14
N TRP A 185 -4.31 -6.40 10.55
CA TRP A 185 -4.74 -7.10 9.33
C TRP A 185 -4.50 -8.62 9.39
N LEU A 186 -5.16 -9.35 8.50
CA LEU A 186 -5.04 -10.80 8.34
C LEU A 186 -5.14 -11.21 6.86
N TRP A 187 -4.29 -12.16 6.44
CA TRP A 187 -4.45 -12.87 5.16
C TRP A 187 -5.35 -14.08 5.35
N MET A 188 -6.29 -14.27 4.43
CA MET A 188 -7.25 -15.36 4.44
C MET A 188 -7.24 -16.08 3.09
N ASP A 189 -7.02 -17.39 3.12
CA ASP A 189 -7.23 -18.22 1.92
C ASP A 189 -8.72 -18.36 1.59
N LYS A 190 -9.01 -18.70 0.33
CA LYS A 190 -10.38 -18.92 -0.15
C LYS A 190 -11.17 -19.90 0.73
N GLY A 191 -12.44 -19.61 0.96
CA GLY A 191 -13.41 -20.47 1.65
C GLY A 191 -13.25 -20.49 3.17
N LYS A 192 -12.39 -19.64 3.72
CA LYS A 192 -12.19 -19.52 5.16
C LYS A 192 -13.20 -18.54 5.76
N LYS A 193 -13.47 -18.71 7.05
CA LYS A 193 -14.32 -17.82 7.84
C LYS A 193 -13.48 -17.04 8.83
N LEU A 194 -13.72 -15.74 8.91
CA LEU A 194 -13.12 -14.84 9.88
C LEU A 194 -14.21 -14.35 10.84
N THR A 195 -13.91 -14.34 12.13
CA THR A 195 -14.70 -13.57 13.09
C THR A 195 -14.06 -12.19 13.24
N VAL A 196 -14.81 -11.11 13.11
CA VAL A 196 -14.38 -9.77 13.49
C VAL A 196 -15.15 -9.36 14.74
N ILE A 197 -14.44 -8.75 15.70
CA ILE A 197 -15.00 -8.29 16.96
C ILE A 197 -14.91 -6.76 16.97
N ALA A 198 -16.01 -6.10 17.32
CA ALA A 198 -16.08 -4.65 17.35
C ALA A 198 -15.02 -4.04 18.28
N SER A 199 -14.55 -2.84 17.91
CA SER A 199 -13.88 -1.94 18.85
C SER A 199 -14.90 -0.90 19.29
N GLY A 200 -15.30 -0.96 20.56
CA GLY A 200 -16.43 -0.17 21.06
C GLY A 200 -17.78 -0.65 20.48
N ASN A 201 -18.39 0.16 19.61
CA ASN A 201 -19.78 -0.04 19.19
C ASN A 201 -19.96 -0.47 17.73
N SER A 202 -18.88 -0.62 16.97
CA SER A 202 -18.99 -0.98 15.55
C SER A 202 -17.79 -1.77 15.03
N ILE A 203 -18.08 -2.54 13.97
CA ILE A 203 -17.12 -3.18 13.10
C ILE A 203 -16.96 -2.33 11.84
N ASP A 204 -15.72 -2.06 11.46
CA ASP A 204 -15.37 -1.43 10.19
C ASP A 204 -14.08 -2.04 9.65
N VAL A 205 -14.18 -2.81 8.58
CA VAL A 205 -13.05 -3.51 7.95
C VAL A 205 -13.08 -3.34 6.44
N MET A 206 -11.90 -3.33 5.83
CA MET A 206 -11.71 -3.41 4.39
C MET A 206 -11.21 -4.79 4.00
N CYS A 207 -11.78 -5.37 2.95
CA CYS A 207 -11.40 -6.65 2.38
C CYS A 207 -10.90 -6.42 0.94
N ILE A 208 -9.62 -6.69 0.68
CA ILE A 208 -9.02 -6.70 -0.66
C ILE A 208 -8.93 -8.15 -1.12
N GLN A 209 -9.81 -8.53 -2.05
CA GLN A 209 -9.92 -9.87 -2.62
C GLN A 209 -9.12 -9.97 -3.92
N ILE A 210 -8.39 -11.07 -4.11
CA ILE A 210 -7.61 -11.33 -5.32
C ILE A 210 -8.44 -12.13 -6.32
N LYS A 211 -8.58 -11.59 -7.53
CA LYS A 211 -9.32 -12.19 -8.65
C LYS A 211 -8.42 -12.84 -9.68
#